data_AF-X8DBY9-F1
#
_entry.id   AF-X8DBY9-F1
#
_cell.length_a   1.000
_cell.length_b   1.000
_cell.length_c   1.000
_cell.angle_alpha   90.00
_cell.angle_beta   90.00
_cell.angle_gamma   90.00
#
_symmetry.space_group_name_H-M   'P 1'
#
loop_
_entity.id
_entity.type
_entity.pdbx_description
1 polymer ?
#
loop_
_entity_poly.entity_id
_entity_poly.type
_entity_poly.pdbx_seq_one_letter_code
_entity_poly.pdbx_strand_id
1 'polypeptide(L)'
;MAAAAGVDSALVHHYFGTKERLFAAAVRIPIDPMEIIGPLREVPVDDLGYQLPATLLPLWDSELGAGVIATIRSVLAGSEVNLIRSFIEDVIAVEIGSRVDDPPGSGIIRIQFVASQLVGVVMARYILELEPFKSLPPERIARTIAPNLQRYLTGELPAWPAP
;
A
#
# COMPACT_ATOMS: atom_id res chain seq x y z
N MET A 1 -10.09 13.56 -38.78
CA MET A 1 -9.56 13.93 -37.45
C MET A 1 -10.39 13.22 -36.38
N ALA A 2 -10.11 11.93 -36.19
CA ALA A 2 -10.83 11.00 -35.30
C ALA A 2 -10.76 11.50 -33.84
N ALA A 3 -11.82 11.62 -33.04
CA ALA A 3 -13.11 10.92 -33.00
C ALA A 3 -12.96 9.38 -33.03
N ALA A 4 -12.06 8.83 -32.20
CA ALA A 4 -11.98 7.40 -31.91
C ALA A 4 -11.19 7.12 -30.63
N ALA A 5 -11.79 7.39 -29.49
CA ALA A 5 -11.63 6.61 -28.25
C ALA A 5 -12.65 7.13 -27.24
N GLY A 6 -13.93 7.08 -27.61
CA GLY A 6 -15.04 7.20 -26.68
C GLY A 6 -15.08 5.96 -25.80
N VAL A 7 -14.15 5.86 -24.86
CA VAL A 7 -14.31 4.97 -23.71
C VAL A 7 -15.33 5.66 -22.82
N ASP A 8 -16.58 5.25 -23.03
CA ASP A 8 -17.71 5.69 -22.23
C ASP A 8 -17.35 5.51 -20.74
N SER A 9 -17.42 6.59 -19.96
CA SER A 9 -17.19 6.52 -18.51
C SER A 9 -18.12 5.49 -17.86
N ALA A 10 -19.26 5.19 -18.49
CA ALA A 10 -20.17 4.13 -18.07
C ALA A 10 -19.66 2.69 -18.33
N LEU A 11 -18.80 2.48 -19.34
CA LEU A 11 -18.24 1.15 -19.65
C LEU A 11 -17.16 0.72 -18.65
N VAL A 12 -16.44 1.68 -18.07
CA VAL A 12 -15.46 1.41 -16.99
C VAL A 12 -16.16 0.93 -15.72
N HIS A 13 -17.32 1.52 -15.39
CA HIS A 13 -18.14 1.09 -14.25
C HIS A 13 -18.80 -0.29 -14.46
N HIS A 14 -19.08 -0.68 -15.71
CA HIS A 14 -19.78 -1.93 -15.99
C HIS A 14 -18.87 -3.17 -15.95
N TYR A 15 -17.58 -3.04 -16.29
CA TYR A 15 -16.68 -4.19 -16.40
C TYR A 15 -15.74 -4.41 -15.20
N PHE A 16 -15.54 -3.42 -14.31
CA PHE A 16 -14.48 -3.54 -13.28
C PHE A 16 -14.84 -3.11 -11.84
N GLY A 17 -16.08 -2.68 -11.55
CA GLY A 17 -16.47 -2.32 -10.17
C GLY A 17 -15.87 -0.99 -9.67
N THR A 18 -15.41 -0.94 -8.41
CA THR A 18 -14.96 0.29 -7.72
C THR A 18 -13.59 0.78 -8.21
N LYS A 19 -13.22 2.04 -7.93
CA LYS A 19 -11.98 2.70 -8.40
C LYS A 19 -10.73 1.86 -8.06
N GLU A 20 -10.76 1.16 -6.94
CA GLU A 20 -9.70 0.31 -6.40
C GLU A 20 -9.44 -0.93 -7.27
N ARG A 21 -10.51 -1.56 -7.78
CA ARG A 21 -10.40 -2.71 -8.71
C ARG A 21 -9.89 -2.31 -10.08
N LEU A 22 -10.24 -1.11 -10.53
CA LEU A 22 -9.70 -0.55 -11.77
C LEU A 22 -8.19 -0.29 -11.65
N PHE A 23 -7.74 0.24 -10.52
CA PHE A 23 -6.32 0.38 -10.24
C PHE A 23 -5.62 -0.98 -10.17
N ALA A 24 -6.15 -1.95 -9.41
CA ALA A 24 -5.59 -3.29 -9.30
C ALA A 24 -5.42 -3.98 -10.68
N ALA A 25 -6.45 -3.89 -11.52
CA ALA A 25 -6.42 -4.40 -12.89
C ALA A 25 -5.38 -3.69 -13.76
N ALA A 26 -5.19 -2.37 -13.57
CA ALA A 26 -4.23 -1.58 -14.32
C ALA A 26 -2.76 -1.81 -13.87
N VAL A 27 -2.51 -2.06 -12.57
CA VAL A 27 -1.18 -2.42 -12.03
C VAL A 27 -0.87 -3.93 -12.16
N ARG A 28 -1.84 -4.71 -12.68
CA ARG A 28 -1.77 -6.17 -12.73
C ARG A 28 -1.45 -6.80 -11.35
N ILE A 29 -1.85 -6.15 -10.26
CA ILE A 29 -1.72 -6.75 -8.93
C ILE A 29 -2.66 -7.95 -8.90
N PRO A 30 -2.17 -9.17 -8.61
CA PRO A 30 -2.97 -10.40 -8.74
C PRO A 30 -4.02 -10.57 -7.62
N ILE A 31 -4.19 -9.57 -6.76
CA ILE A 31 -5.03 -9.58 -5.55
C ILE A 31 -5.90 -8.34 -5.56
N ASP A 32 -7.19 -8.48 -5.26
CA ASP A 32 -8.08 -7.33 -5.07
C ASP A 32 -7.64 -6.57 -3.79
N PRO A 33 -7.22 -5.29 -3.88
CA PRO A 33 -6.83 -4.50 -2.73
C PRO A 33 -7.89 -4.45 -1.62
N MET A 34 -9.16 -4.60 -1.98
CA MET A 34 -10.26 -4.58 -1.01
C MET A 34 -10.29 -5.81 -0.10
N GLU A 35 -9.67 -6.92 -0.50
CA GLU A 35 -9.49 -8.08 0.38
C GLU A 35 -8.54 -7.78 1.55
N ILE A 36 -7.67 -6.78 1.38
CA ILE A 36 -6.74 -6.32 2.42
C ILE A 36 -7.29 -5.08 3.13
N ILE A 37 -7.72 -4.07 2.37
CA ILE A 37 -8.20 -2.79 2.90
C ILE A 37 -9.50 -2.97 3.69
N GLY A 38 -10.44 -3.79 3.18
CA GLY A 38 -11.74 -4.00 3.82
C GLY A 38 -11.62 -4.43 5.29
N PRO A 39 -10.92 -5.55 5.59
CA PRO A 39 -10.67 -5.96 6.98
C PRO A 39 -9.92 -4.92 7.82
N LEU A 40 -8.96 -4.20 7.22
CA LEU A 40 -8.17 -3.18 7.93
C LEU A 40 -9.01 -1.97 8.35
N ARG A 41 -10.13 -1.66 7.68
CA ARG A 41 -11.07 -0.60 8.10
C ARG A 41 -11.68 -0.89 9.48
N GLU A 42 -11.88 -2.15 9.80
CA GLU A 42 -12.49 -2.58 11.07
C GLU A 42 -11.48 -2.70 12.22
N VAL A 43 -10.18 -2.74 11.91
CA VAL A 43 -9.11 -2.81 12.92
C VAL A 43 -9.01 -1.48 13.67
N PRO A 44 -9.02 -1.45 15.02
CA PRO A 44 -8.82 -0.22 15.78
C PRO A 44 -7.54 0.52 15.36
N VAL A 45 -7.59 1.85 15.33
CA VAL A 45 -6.46 2.68 14.88
C VAL A 45 -5.17 2.40 15.67
N ASP A 46 -5.31 2.09 16.97
CA ASP A 46 -4.19 1.77 17.87
C ASP A 46 -3.50 0.43 17.56
N ASP A 47 -4.16 -0.44 16.80
CA ASP A 47 -3.66 -1.77 16.43
C ASP A 47 -3.14 -1.83 14.98
N LEU A 48 -3.41 -0.80 14.16
CA LEU A 48 -3.07 -0.79 12.73
C LEU A 48 -1.58 -0.98 12.47
N GLY A 49 -0.71 -0.41 13.30
CA GLY A 49 0.74 -0.50 13.15
C GLY A 49 1.25 -1.93 13.17
N TYR A 50 0.65 -2.81 13.97
CA TYR A 50 0.96 -4.24 13.96
C TYR A 50 0.18 -4.98 12.88
N GLN A 51 -1.10 -4.64 12.70
CA GLN A 51 -1.97 -5.47 11.88
C GLN A 51 -1.73 -5.33 10.37
N LEU A 52 -1.22 -4.17 9.94
CA LEU A 52 -0.75 -3.95 8.57
C LEU A 52 0.36 -4.96 8.18
N PRO A 53 1.54 -4.97 8.83
CA PRO A 53 2.61 -5.88 8.44
C PRO A 53 2.30 -7.34 8.77
N ALA A 54 1.50 -7.63 9.81
CA ALA A 54 1.05 -8.98 10.11
C ALA A 54 0.15 -9.58 9.01
N THR A 55 -0.58 -8.73 8.28
CA THR A 55 -1.40 -9.15 7.13
C THR A 55 -0.56 -9.24 5.84
N LEU A 56 0.29 -8.24 5.58
CA LEU A 56 1.01 -8.11 4.32
C LEU A 56 2.21 -9.06 4.19
N LEU A 57 2.99 -9.29 5.25
CA LEU A 57 4.20 -10.10 5.15
C LEU A 57 3.91 -11.58 4.82
N PRO A 58 2.93 -12.25 5.46
CA PRO A 58 2.54 -13.61 5.05
C PRO A 58 2.02 -13.67 3.61
N LEU A 59 1.31 -12.63 3.16
CA LEU A 59 0.81 -12.53 1.79
C LEU A 59 1.96 -12.46 0.78
N TRP A 60 2.98 -11.64 1.06
CA TRP A 60 4.16 -11.54 0.20
C TRP A 60 5.02 -12.80 0.20
N ASP A 61 5.08 -13.54 1.31
CA ASP A 61 5.75 -14.84 1.40
C ASP A 61 4.94 -15.97 0.73
N SER A 62 3.67 -15.75 0.38
CA SER A 62 2.82 -16.72 -0.30
C SER A 62 3.06 -16.79 -1.82
N GLU A 63 2.53 -17.83 -2.49
CA GLU A 63 2.61 -17.95 -3.96
C GLU A 63 1.98 -16.75 -4.69
N LEU A 64 0.94 -16.14 -4.11
CA LEU A 64 0.30 -14.92 -4.65
C LEU A 64 1.23 -13.70 -4.57
N GLY A 65 2.14 -13.68 -3.59
CA GLY A 65 3.12 -12.62 -3.39
C GLY A 65 4.09 -12.46 -4.55
N ALA A 66 4.37 -13.54 -5.29
CA ALA A 66 5.28 -13.50 -6.44
C ALA A 66 4.89 -12.48 -7.51
N GLY A 67 3.58 -12.32 -7.78
CA GLY A 67 3.09 -11.33 -8.73
C GLY A 67 3.21 -9.89 -8.21
N VAL A 68 2.98 -9.67 -6.92
CA VAL A 68 3.17 -8.35 -6.29
C VAL A 68 4.65 -7.94 -6.37
N ILE A 69 5.58 -8.86 -6.07
CA ILE A 69 7.01 -8.59 -6.17
C ILE A 69 7.43 -8.34 -7.63
N ALA A 70 6.84 -9.04 -8.60
CA ALA A 70 7.09 -8.81 -10.01
C ALA A 70 6.65 -7.39 -10.45
N THR A 71 5.45 -6.95 -10.05
CA THR A 71 4.97 -5.59 -10.28
C THR A 71 5.93 -4.55 -9.69
N ILE A 72 6.42 -4.76 -8.47
CA ILE A 72 7.39 -3.85 -7.83
C ILE A 72 8.70 -3.77 -8.64
N ARG A 73 9.20 -4.90 -9.18
CA ARG A 73 10.38 -4.90 -10.06
C ARG A 73 10.14 -4.11 -11.35
N SER A 74 8.95 -4.21 -11.96
CA SER A 74 8.57 -3.41 -13.13
C SER A 74 8.57 -1.91 -12.82
N VAL A 75 8.12 -1.53 -11.62
CA VAL A 75 8.12 -0.14 -11.14
C VAL A 75 9.54 0.40 -10.99
N LEU A 76 10.43 -0.40 -10.40
CA LEU A 76 11.86 -0.06 -10.28
C LEU A 76 12.56 0.07 -11.64
N ALA A 77 12.09 -0.67 -12.65
CA ALA A 77 12.57 -0.55 -14.03
C ALA A 77 12.01 0.69 -14.76
N GLY A 78 11.22 1.54 -14.09
CA GLY A 78 10.71 2.80 -14.61
C GLY A 78 9.35 2.72 -15.30
N SER A 79 8.70 1.55 -15.29
CA SER A 79 7.31 1.41 -15.77
C SER A 79 6.32 1.68 -14.64
N GLU A 80 5.08 2.08 -14.93
CA GLU A 80 3.96 2.06 -13.96
C GLU A 80 4.08 2.95 -12.69
N VAL A 81 5.14 3.77 -12.54
CA VAL A 81 5.38 4.64 -11.36
C VAL A 81 4.19 5.54 -11.02
N ASN A 82 3.57 6.15 -12.04
CA ASN A 82 2.41 7.04 -11.85
C ASN A 82 1.23 6.31 -11.23
N LEU A 83 1.06 5.04 -11.55
CA LEU A 83 -0.11 4.28 -11.16
C LEU A 83 0.07 3.68 -9.76
N ILE A 84 1.30 3.35 -9.33
CA ILE A 84 1.59 3.11 -7.90
C ILE A 84 1.39 4.37 -7.07
N ARG A 85 1.86 5.53 -7.56
CA ARG A 85 1.63 6.82 -6.88
C ARG A 85 0.15 7.06 -6.67
N SER A 86 -0.65 6.98 -7.74
CA SER A 86 -2.10 7.18 -7.66
C SER A 86 -2.75 6.14 -6.75
N PHE A 87 -2.30 4.88 -6.72
CA PHE A 87 -2.85 3.90 -5.78
C PHE A 87 -2.61 4.30 -4.31
N ILE A 88 -1.42 4.80 -3.97
CA ILE A 88 -1.13 5.27 -2.61
C ILE A 88 -1.98 6.51 -2.27
N GLU A 89 -2.02 7.50 -3.17
CA GLU A 89 -2.69 8.79 -2.95
C GLU A 89 -4.22 8.69 -3.01
N ASP A 90 -4.77 7.92 -3.95
CA ASP A 90 -6.22 7.90 -4.21
C ASP A 90 -6.95 6.73 -3.54
N VAL A 91 -6.24 5.68 -3.14
CA VAL A 91 -6.86 4.49 -2.52
C VAL A 91 -6.42 4.38 -1.07
N ILE A 92 -5.13 4.16 -0.81
CA ILE A 92 -4.66 3.89 0.56
C ILE A 92 -4.88 5.12 1.46
N ALA A 93 -4.55 6.32 0.98
CA ALA A 93 -4.70 7.53 1.78
C ALA A 93 -6.17 7.91 2.02
N VAL A 94 -7.07 7.65 1.08
CA VAL A 94 -8.51 7.88 1.28
C VAL A 94 -9.08 6.93 2.33
N GLU A 95 -8.71 5.65 2.23
CA GLU A 95 -9.31 4.57 3.02
C GLU A 95 -8.76 4.45 4.44
N ILE A 96 -7.44 4.62 4.59
CA ILE A 96 -6.76 4.49 5.88
C ILE A 96 -6.33 5.87 6.39
N GLY A 97 -5.86 6.75 5.51
CA GLY A 97 -5.34 8.06 5.89
C GLY A 97 -6.38 8.94 6.60
N SER A 98 -7.66 8.86 6.19
CA SER A 98 -8.77 9.57 6.85
C SER A 98 -8.97 9.17 8.32
N ARG A 99 -8.61 7.93 8.69
CA ARG A 99 -8.74 7.42 10.06
C ARG A 99 -7.61 7.89 10.98
N VAL A 100 -6.53 8.41 10.39
CA VAL A 100 -5.32 8.84 11.07
C VAL A 100 -4.99 10.30 10.75
N ASP A 101 -5.98 11.07 10.29
CA ASP A 101 -5.84 12.48 9.91
C ASP A 101 -5.86 13.40 11.12
N ASP A 102 -4.94 13.17 12.04
CA ASP A 102 -4.78 13.97 13.26
C ASP A 102 -3.30 14.36 13.43
N PRO A 103 -2.94 15.65 13.32
CA PRO A 103 -3.81 16.79 13.05
C PRO A 103 -4.42 16.75 11.63
N PRO A 104 -5.53 17.46 11.38
CA PRO A 104 -6.18 17.48 10.06
C PRO A 104 -5.23 17.88 8.92
N GLY A 105 -5.29 17.15 7.80
CA GLY A 105 -4.38 17.27 6.66
C GLY A 105 -3.08 16.45 6.76
N SER A 106 -2.84 15.74 7.86
CA SER A 106 -1.64 14.91 8.05
C SER A 106 -1.78 13.47 7.54
N GLY A 107 -2.99 13.00 7.25
CA GLY A 107 -3.27 11.60 6.90
C GLY A 107 -2.45 11.10 5.72
N ILE A 108 -2.30 11.90 4.65
CA ILE A 108 -1.52 11.53 3.46
C ILE A 108 -0.05 11.28 3.82
N ILE A 109 0.61 12.21 4.51
CA ILE A 109 2.04 12.08 4.83
C ILE A 109 2.29 10.92 5.81
N ARG A 110 1.36 10.68 6.74
CA ARG A 110 1.40 9.52 7.65
C ARG A 110 1.38 8.20 6.88
N ILE A 111 0.49 8.08 5.89
CA ILE A 111 0.42 6.92 5.00
C ILE A 111 1.68 6.78 4.15
N GLN A 112 2.26 7.88 3.66
CA GLN A 112 3.51 7.85 2.90
C GLN A 112 4.70 7.36 3.76
N PHE A 113 4.76 7.73 5.04
CA PHE A 113 5.77 7.18 5.96
C PHE A 113 5.58 5.66 6.16
N VAL A 114 4.35 5.19 6.38
CA VAL A 114 4.06 3.75 6.47
C VAL A 114 4.46 3.03 5.18
N ALA A 115 4.07 3.56 4.02
CA ALA A 115 4.39 2.98 2.72
C ALA A 115 5.91 2.91 2.49
N SER A 116 6.66 3.96 2.83
CA SER A 116 8.12 3.96 2.67
C SER A 116 8.81 2.89 3.52
N GLN A 117 8.37 2.68 4.76
CA GLN A 117 8.88 1.61 5.63
C GLN A 117 8.57 0.23 5.04
N LEU A 118 7.34 0.00 4.59
CA LEU A 118 6.92 -1.27 4.00
C LEU A 118 7.64 -1.57 2.69
N VAL A 119 7.84 -0.57 1.84
CA VAL A 119 8.66 -0.69 0.62
C VAL A 119 10.11 -1.04 0.99
N GLY A 120 10.69 -0.42 2.02
CA GLY A 120 12.02 -0.76 2.52
C GLY A 120 12.14 -2.23 2.95
N VAL A 121 11.12 -2.76 3.62
CA VAL A 121 11.04 -4.19 3.96
C VAL A 121 10.98 -5.05 2.71
N VAL A 122 10.18 -4.66 1.72
CA VAL A 122 10.08 -5.41 0.46
C VAL A 122 11.43 -5.44 -0.26
N MET A 123 12.10 -4.29 -0.35
CA MET A 123 13.41 -4.17 -0.96
C MET A 123 14.44 -5.04 -0.25
N ALA A 124 14.54 -4.94 1.08
CA ALA A 124 15.52 -5.70 1.86
C ALA A 124 15.27 -7.21 1.80
N ARG A 125 14.01 -7.65 1.87
CA ARG A 125 13.65 -9.07 2.00
C ARG A 125 13.54 -9.81 0.67
N TYR A 126 12.88 -9.24 -0.34
CA TYR A 126 12.49 -9.95 -1.57
C TYR A 126 13.27 -9.53 -2.82
N ILE A 127 13.95 -8.38 -2.78
CA ILE A 127 14.71 -7.86 -3.92
C ILE A 127 16.21 -8.01 -3.68
N LEU A 128 16.71 -7.45 -2.58
CA LEU A 128 18.12 -7.50 -2.19
C LEU A 128 18.46 -8.76 -1.40
N GLU A 129 17.46 -9.44 -0.84
CA GLU A 129 17.62 -10.70 -0.12
C GLU A 129 18.66 -10.64 1.02
N LEU A 130 18.66 -9.54 1.78
CA LEU A 130 19.65 -9.26 2.82
C LEU A 130 19.54 -10.26 3.98
N GLU A 131 20.66 -10.84 4.42
CA GLU A 131 20.70 -11.69 5.61
C GLU A 131 21.21 -10.93 6.86
N PRO A 132 20.68 -11.22 8.06
CA PRO A 132 19.73 -12.30 8.39
C PRO A 132 18.26 -11.94 8.12
N PHE A 133 17.97 -10.79 7.51
CA PHE A 133 16.62 -10.22 7.39
C PHE A 133 15.66 -11.08 6.56
N LYS A 134 16.12 -11.62 5.42
CA LYS A 134 15.38 -12.53 4.55
C LYS A 134 14.93 -13.78 5.30
N SER A 135 15.80 -14.34 6.13
CA SER A 135 15.51 -15.57 6.87
C SER A 135 14.65 -15.37 8.12
N LEU A 136 14.34 -14.13 8.53
CA LEU A 136 13.49 -13.89 9.69
C LEU A 136 12.04 -14.37 9.44
N PRO A 137 11.34 -14.90 10.46
CA PRO A 137 9.91 -15.14 10.37
C PRO A 137 9.14 -13.82 10.13
N PRO A 138 8.12 -13.80 9.25
CA PRO A 138 7.27 -12.64 8.98
C PRO A 138 6.77 -11.94 10.26
N GLU A 139 6.26 -12.74 11.20
CA GLU A 139 5.75 -12.27 12.49
C GLU A 139 6.80 -11.48 13.30
N ARG A 140 8.07 -11.90 13.24
CA ARG A 140 9.15 -11.20 13.95
C ARG A 140 9.41 -9.84 13.31
N ILE A 141 9.39 -9.76 11.97
CA ILE A 141 9.52 -8.49 11.26
C ILE A 141 8.32 -7.59 11.61
N ALA A 142 7.09 -8.12 11.54
CA ALA A 142 5.87 -7.39 11.85
C ALA A 142 5.94 -6.75 13.24
N ARG A 143 6.23 -7.53 14.29
CA ARG A 143 6.41 -7.00 15.66
C ARG A 143 7.52 -5.97 15.78
N THR A 144 8.61 -6.12 15.02
CA THR A 144 9.76 -5.21 15.10
C THR A 144 9.44 -3.85 14.51
N ILE A 145 8.73 -3.80 13.38
CA ILE A 145 8.40 -2.54 12.71
C ILE A 145 7.09 -1.92 13.20
N ALA A 146 6.22 -2.70 13.84
CA ALA A 146 4.91 -2.25 14.30
C ALA A 146 4.93 -0.96 15.12
N PRO A 147 5.84 -0.76 16.11
CA PRO A 147 5.89 0.50 16.86
C PRO A 147 6.23 1.70 15.97
N ASN A 148 7.06 1.51 14.93
CA ASN A 148 7.40 2.59 14.00
C ASN A 148 6.20 2.93 13.12
N LEU A 149 5.50 1.92 12.60
CA LEU A 149 4.28 2.11 11.82
C LEU A 149 3.19 2.78 12.64
N GLN A 150 2.98 2.34 13.89
CA GLN A 150 2.00 2.96 14.79
C GLN A 150 2.37 4.42 15.09
N ARG A 151 3.66 4.71 15.31
CA ARG A 151 4.15 6.07 15.48
C ARG A 151 3.91 6.94 14.25
N TYR A 152 4.10 6.42 13.03
CA TYR A 152 3.77 7.17 11.82
C TYR A 152 2.28 7.44 11.71
N LEU A 153 1.45 6.46 12.05
CA LEU A 153 -0.01 6.58 11.98
C LEU A 153 -0.57 7.56 13.02
N THR A 154 -0.12 7.50 14.27
CA THR A 154 -0.82 8.16 15.38
C THR A 154 0.07 9.03 16.27
N GLY A 155 1.39 8.87 16.16
CA GLY A 155 2.34 9.63 16.96
C GLY A 155 2.55 11.06 16.44
N GLU A 156 3.21 11.87 17.24
CA GLU A 156 3.69 13.19 16.82
C GLU A 156 4.74 13.04 15.71
N LEU A 157 4.48 13.71 14.58
CA LEU A 157 5.47 13.92 13.54
C LEU A 157 6.15 15.28 13.75
N PRO A 158 7.44 15.43 13.41
CA PRO A 158 8.08 16.74 13.37
C PRO A 158 7.24 17.70 12.53
N ALA A 159 7.17 18.97 12.96
CA ALA A 159 6.39 20.00 12.29
C ALA A 159 6.65 19.98 10.78
N TRP A 160 5.64 19.57 10.03
CA TRP A 160 5.66 19.61 8.59
C TRP A 160 5.13 20.96 8.14
N PRO A 161 5.73 21.62 7.13
CA PRO A 161 5.12 22.82 6.58
C PRO A 161 3.69 22.47 6.14
N ALA A 162 2.72 23.22 6.66
CA ALA A 162 1.36 23.18 6.12
C ALA A 162 1.44 23.51 4.62
N PRO A 163 0.59 22.89 3.78
CA PRO A 163 0.56 23.18 2.35
C PRO A 163 0.32 24.68 2.06
#